data_AF-A0A7J5PLN1-F1
#
_entry.id   AF-A0A7J5PLN1-F1
#
_cell.length_a   1.000
_cell.length_b   1.000
_cell.length_c   1.000
_cell.angle_alpha   90.00
_cell.angle_beta   90.00
_cell.angle_gamma   90.00
#
_symmetry.space_group_name_H-M   'P 1'
#
loop_
_entity.id
_entity.type
_entity.pdbx_description
1 polymer ?
#
loop_
_entity_poly.entity_id
_entity_poly.type
_entity_poly.pdbx_seq_one_letter_code
_entity_poly.pdbx_strand_id
1 'polypeptide(L)'
;MKTPLFILLQATGGIRNEVNTFLSDYAVPVIAMLLIVGVGIGVVMNYDKIIDRDGQGTRKEGIVNLLWVVGYIIIGLAIIAAVIALINSKLKMSL
;
A
#
# COMPACT_ATOMS: atom_id res chain seq x y z
N MET A 1 -21.60 -12.18 -36.18
CA MET A 1 -21.07 -13.23 -35.27
C MET A 1 -19.73 -12.75 -34.73
N LYS A 2 -19.55 -12.69 -33.41
CA LYS A 2 -18.24 -12.36 -32.80
C LYS A 2 -17.35 -13.60 -32.93
N THR A 3 -16.14 -13.44 -33.47
CA THR A 3 -15.21 -14.55 -33.70
C THR A 3 -14.76 -15.17 -32.36
N PRO A 4 -14.37 -16.46 -32.33
CA PRO A 4 -13.92 -17.12 -31.11
C PRO A 4 -12.73 -16.40 -30.43
N LEU A 5 -11.89 -15.72 -31.22
CA LEU A 5 -10.82 -14.85 -30.74
C LEU A 5 -11.35 -13.65 -29.92
N PHE A 6 -12.51 -13.10 -30.28
CA PHE A 6 -13.16 -12.00 -29.57
C PHE A 6 -13.78 -12.44 -28.23
N ILE A 7 -14.20 -13.71 -28.14
CA ILE A 7 -14.75 -14.31 -26.91
C ILE A 7 -13.61 -14.65 -25.93
N LEU A 8 -12.49 -15.19 -26.43
CA LEU A 8 -11.29 -15.44 -25.64
C LEU A 8 -10.65 -14.14 -25.12
N LEU A 9 -10.67 -13.07 -25.91
CA LEU A 9 -10.18 -11.75 -25.48
C LEU A 9 -11.06 -11.12 -24.39
N GLN A 10 -12.38 -11.35 -24.41
CA GLN A 10 -13.29 -10.94 -23.33
C GLN A 10 -13.15 -11.81 -22.08
N ALA A 11 -12.95 -13.12 -22.24
CA ALA A 11 -12.75 -14.03 -21.10
C ALA A 11 -11.43 -13.75 -20.37
N THR A 12 -10.38 -13.32 -21.09
CA THR A 12 -9.07 -12.99 -20.51
C THR A 12 -8.95 -11.52 -20.07
N GLY A 13 -9.69 -10.60 -20.69
CA GLY A 13 -9.80 -9.19 -20.30
C GLY A 13 -10.80 -8.91 -19.17
N GLY A 14 -11.87 -9.71 -19.07
CA GLY A 14 -12.94 -9.55 -18.07
C GLY A 14 -12.44 -9.72 -16.64
N ILE A 15 -11.67 -10.78 -16.37
CA ILE A 15 -11.10 -11.07 -15.04
C ILE A 15 -10.16 -9.95 -14.59
N ARG A 16 -9.34 -9.40 -15.50
CA ARG A 16 -8.45 -8.27 -15.17
C ARG A 16 -9.24 -7.00 -14.82
N ASN A 17 -10.33 -6.73 -15.54
CA ASN A 17 -11.18 -5.58 -15.26
C ASN A 17 -11.93 -5.73 -13.92
N GLU A 18 -12.44 -6.92 -13.61
CA GLU A 18 -13.09 -7.20 -12.32
C GLU A 18 -12.10 -7.08 -11.16
N VAL A 19 -10.90 -7.65 -11.29
CA VAL A 19 -9.84 -7.51 -10.28
C VAL A 19 -9.42 -6.05 -10.10
N ASN A 20 -9.21 -5.30 -11.19
CA ASN A 20 -8.85 -3.89 -11.10
C ASN A 20 -9.96 -3.06 -10.41
N THR A 21 -11.22 -3.35 -10.71
CA THR A 21 -12.38 -2.68 -10.07
C THR A 21 -12.46 -3.01 -8.59
N PHE A 22 -12.28 -4.28 -8.21
CA PHE A 22 -12.24 -4.67 -6.80
C PHE A 22 -11.08 -3.99 -6.05
N LEU A 23 -9.90 -3.93 -6.69
CA LEU A 23 -8.73 -3.27 -6.11
C LEU A 23 -8.97 -1.77 -5.94
N SER A 24 -9.54 -1.07 -6.92
CA SER A 24 -9.79 0.37 -6.85
C SER A 24 -10.89 0.72 -5.84
N ASP A 25 -11.98 -0.04 -5.83
CA ASP A 25 -13.19 0.34 -5.10
C ASP A 25 -13.13 -0.07 -3.62
N TYR A 26 -12.35 -1.10 -3.31
CA TYR A 26 -12.27 -1.66 -1.96
C TYR A 26 -10.84 -1.72 -1.43
N ALA A 27 -9.92 -2.39 -2.12
CA ALA A 27 -8.60 -2.67 -1.56
C ALA A 27 -7.76 -1.41 -1.34
N VAL A 28 -7.71 -0.51 -2.33
CA VAL A 28 -6.95 0.75 -2.25
C VAL A 28 -7.48 1.66 -1.13
N PRO A 29 -8.80 1.93 -1.00
CA PRO A 29 -9.34 2.68 0.14
C PRO A 29 -9.01 2.08 1.50
N VAL A 30 -9.10 0.75 1.64
CA VAL A 30 -8.77 0.05 2.89
C VAL A 30 -7.29 0.20 3.23
N ILE A 31 -6.40 -0.03 2.26
CA ILE A 31 -4.95 0.16 2.45
C ILE A 31 -4.64 1.60 2.81
N ALA A 32 -5.25 2.57 2.13
CA ALA A 32 -5.08 3.99 2.43
C ALA A 32 -5.53 4.34 3.86
N MET A 33 -6.68 3.82 4.31
CA MET A 33 -7.13 4.01 5.69
C MET A 33 -6.14 3.43 6.70
N LEU A 34 -5.67 2.19 6.47
CA LEU A 34 -4.70 1.55 7.37
C LEU A 34 -3.39 2.35 7.45
N LEU A 35 -2.92 2.91 6.34
CA LEU A 35 -1.73 3.76 6.32
C LEU A 35 -1.93 5.05 7.10
N ILE A 36 -3.05 5.75 6.90
CA ILE A 36 -3.36 6.99 7.63
C ILE A 36 -3.46 6.72 9.14
N VAL A 37 -4.15 5.66 9.53
CA VAL A 37 -4.27 5.25 10.94
C VAL A 37 -2.90 4.88 11.52
N GLY A 38 -2.10 4.11 10.78
CA GLY A 38 -0.74 3.73 11.20
C GLY A 38 0.17 4.93 11.44
N VAL A 39 0.15 5.92 10.53
CA VAL A 39 0.87 7.19 10.71
C VAL A 39 0.35 7.94 11.93
N GLY A 40 -0.97 8.06 12.08
CA GLY A 40 -1.59 8.75 13.22
C GLY A 40 -1.16 8.16 14.55
N ILE A 41 -1.19 6.83 14.67
CA ILE A 41 -0.70 6.11 15.87
C ILE A 41 0.79 6.39 16.10
N GLY A 42 1.62 6.33 15.05
CA GLY A 42 3.04 6.63 15.14
C GLY A 42 3.33 8.03 15.67
N VAL A 43 2.55 9.03 15.24
CA VAL A 43 2.64 10.42 15.73
C VAL A 43 2.21 10.51 17.20
N VAL A 44 1.05 9.94 17.56
CA VAL A 44 0.52 10.01 18.94
C VAL A 44 1.47 9.35 19.93
N MET A 45 2.00 8.17 19.60
CA MET A 45 2.93 7.44 20.49
C MET A 45 4.27 8.16 20.69
N ASN A 46 4.66 9.06 19.79
CA ASN A 46 5.91 9.83 19.89
C ASN A 46 5.67 11.29 20.26
N TYR A 47 4.43 11.71 20.47
CA TYR A 47 4.04 13.11 20.65
C TYR A 47 4.80 13.78 21.81
N ASP A 48 4.81 13.14 22.98
CA ASP A 48 5.51 13.63 24.18
C ASP A 48 7.01 13.85 23.91
N LYS A 49 7.64 12.95 23.15
CA LYS A 49 9.06 13.05 22.78
C LYS A 49 9.30 14.22 21.83
N ILE A 50 8.41 14.43 20.85
CA ILE A 50 8.51 15.48 19.83
C ILE A 50 8.39 16.88 20.46
N ILE A 51 7.45 17.06 21.38
CA ILE A 51 7.29 18.35 22.06
C ILE A 51 8.32 18.56 23.17
N ASP A 52 9.10 17.53 23.50
CA ASP A 52 10.03 17.51 24.63
C ASP A 52 9.33 17.95 25.92
N ARG A 53 8.22 17.27 26.23
CA ARG A 53 7.25 17.70 27.25
C ARG A 53 7.90 17.99 28.59
N ASP A 54 8.89 17.17 28.95
CA ASP A 54 9.56 17.22 30.24
C ASP A 54 10.93 17.94 30.17
N GLY A 55 11.29 18.52 29.02
CA GLY A 55 12.54 19.29 28.83
C GLY A 55 13.82 18.46 28.89
N GLN A 56 13.74 17.17 28.57
CA GLN A 56 14.85 16.21 28.68
C GLN A 56 15.69 16.11 27.39
N GLY A 57 15.36 16.87 26.35
CA GLY A 57 16.04 16.82 25.06
C GLY A 57 15.57 15.68 24.15
N THR A 58 14.38 15.13 24.38
CA THR A 58 13.86 13.95 23.65
C THR A 58 13.39 14.28 22.23
N ARG A 59 13.40 15.56 21.83
CA ARG A 59 12.91 16.04 20.53
C ARG A 59 13.56 15.33 19.34
N LYS A 60 14.88 15.14 19.40
CA LYS A 60 15.62 14.44 18.35
C LYS A 60 15.17 12.99 18.22
N GLU A 61 14.97 12.31 19.35
CA GLU A 61 14.51 10.92 19.37
C GLU A 61 13.08 10.81 18.82
N GLY A 62 12.18 11.70 19.21
CA GLY A 62 10.80 11.74 18.69
C GLY A 62 10.74 11.92 17.17
N ILE A 63 11.59 12.79 16.61
CA ILE A 63 11.70 12.99 15.15
C ILE A 63 12.29 11.75 14.47
N VAL A 64 13.35 11.15 15.03
CA VAL A 64 13.96 9.93 14.47
C VAL A 64 12.97 8.78 14.48
N ASN A 65 12.17 8.62 15.53
CA ASN A 65 11.13 7.59 15.59
C ASN A 65 10.05 7.81 14.51
N LEU A 66 9.64 9.05 14.28
CA LEU A 66 8.74 9.36 13.17
C LEU A 66 9.34 9.03 11.80
N LEU A 67 10.61 9.33 11.58
CA LEU A 67 11.31 8.98 10.35
C LEU A 67 11.34 7.45 10.15
N TRP A 68 11.55 6.68 11.22
CA TRP A 68 11.45 5.23 11.16
C TRP A 68 10.05 4.74 10.79
N VAL A 69 9.00 5.32 11.38
CA VAL A 69 7.59 5.00 11.02
C VAL A 69 7.36 5.23 9.53
N VAL A 70 7.78 6.37 8.99
CA VAL A 70 7.67 6.67 7.55
C VAL A 70 8.53 5.69 6.72
N GLY A 71 9.73 5.36 7.19
CA GLY A 71 10.63 4.40 6.54
C GLY A 71 10.00 3.01 6.40
N TYR A 72 9.35 2.51 7.45
CA TYR A 72 8.65 1.22 7.39
C TYR A 72 7.48 1.22 6.40
N ILE A 73 6.75 2.34 6.31
CA ILE A 73 5.65 2.48 5.34
C ILE A 73 6.18 2.42 3.91
N ILE A 74 7.26 3.14 3.60
CA ILE A 74 7.86 3.13 2.26
C ILE A 74 8.33 1.72 1.88
N ILE A 75 9.01 1.03 2.80
CA ILE A 75 9.46 -0.35 2.59
C ILE A 75 8.26 -1.29 2.37
N GLY A 76 7.21 -1.18 3.19
CA GLY A 76 5.99 -1.97 3.04
C GLY A 76 5.32 -1.77 1.68
N LEU A 77 5.20 -0.52 1.23
CA LEU A 77 4.66 -0.18 -0.10
C LEU A 77 5.52 -0.74 -1.23
N ALA A 78 6.85 -0.66 -1.12
CA ALA A 78 7.77 -1.22 -2.11
C ALA A 78 7.61 -2.74 -2.23
N ILE A 79 7.46 -3.45 -1.11
CA ILE A 79 7.22 -4.90 -1.09
C ILE A 79 5.90 -5.23 -1.78
N ILE A 80 4.81 -4.52 -1.46
CA ILE A 80 3.50 -4.73 -2.10
C ILE A 80 3.60 -4.51 -3.62
N ALA A 81 4.25 -3.44 -4.06
CA ALA A 81 4.45 -3.16 -5.48
C ALA A 81 5.25 -4.27 -6.18
N ALA A 82 6.32 -4.76 -5.54
CA ALA A 82 7.14 -5.86 -6.06
C ALA A 82 6.35 -7.16 -6.19
N VAL A 83 5.50 -7.49 -5.20
CA VAL A 83 4.62 -8.66 -5.24
C VAL A 83 3.61 -8.55 -6.39
N ILE A 84 2.96 -7.39 -6.56
CA ILE A 84 2.03 -7.15 -7.67
C ILE A 84 2.74 -7.31 -9.02
N ALA A 85 3.94 -6.75 -9.16
CA ALA A 85 4.74 -6.88 -10.38
C ALA A 85 5.08 -8.35 -10.69
N LEU A 86 5.46 -9.13 -9.66
CA LEU A 86 5.76 -10.55 -9.78
C LEU A 86 4.53 -11.37 -10.20
N ILE A 87 3.37 -11.12 -9.58
CA ILE A 87 2.11 -11.78 -9.92
C ILE A 87 1.72 -11.45 -11.36
N ASN A 88 1.78 -10.19 -11.77
CA ASN A 88 1.46 -9.77 -13.13
C ASN A 88 2.40 -10.40 -14.17
N SER A 89 3.68 -10.57 -13.85
CA SER A 89 4.63 -11.28 -14.71
C SER A 89 4.24 -12.75 -14.89
N LYS A 90 3.88 -13.45 -13.80
CA LYS A 90 3.45 -14.86 -13.85
C LYS A 90 2.10 -15.05 -14.56
N LEU A 91 1.14 -14.15 -14.34
CA LEU A 91 -0.16 -14.18 -15.02
C LEU A 91 -0.05 -13.91 -16.53
N LYS A 92 0.92 -13.10 -16.98
CA LYS A 92 1.22 -12.91 -18.41
C LYS A 92 1.84 -14.14 -19.07
N MET A 93 2.45 -15.05 -18.31
CA MET A 93 3.07 -16.27 -18.82
C MET A 93 2.09 -17.45 -18.91
N SER A 94 0.95 -17.35 -18.22
CA SER A 94 -0.11 -18.37 -18.17
C SER A 94 -1.25 -18.14 -19.18
N LEU A 95 -1.17 -17.06 -19.98
CA LEU A 95 -2.13 -16.66 -21.03
C LEU A 95 -1.43 -16.72 -22.39
#